data_AF-A0A8T3Z9F2-F1
#
_entry.id   AF-A0A8T3Z9F2-F1
#
_cell.length_a   1.000
_cell.length_b   1.000
_cell.length_c   1.000
_cell.angle_alpha   90.00
_cell.angle_beta   90.00
_cell.angle_gamma   90.00
#
_symmetry.space_group_name_H-M   'P 1'
#
loop_
_entity.id
_entity.type
_entity.pdbx_description
1 polymer ?
#
loop_
_entity_poly.entity_id
_entity_poly.type
_entity_poly.pdbx_seq_one_letter_code
_entity_poly.pdbx_strand_id
1 'polypeptide(L)'
;MEYSETRVLKFARAAYGIVKRSSIKPYSSKYSKKTFTQHQHIAILCLKKRNKLNYRELEEFLMESPRVCEALELAEFPDFTTSCKQFKKFERKVLILLIVLSACLLPRSGKGGIDATCYDRRHNSKHYVKRCGIAKHSSVKEYDRSFRTVNLEERKHTGILCSTKTICTCAANAKP
;
A
#
# COMPACT_ATOMS: atom_id res chain seq x y z
N MET A 1 -20.96 -6.13 21.17
CA MET A 1 -20.52 -4.72 21.33
C MET A 1 -19.87 -4.31 20.02
N GLU A 2 -20.54 -3.47 19.22
CA GLU A 2 -20.10 -3.16 17.85
C GLU A 2 -19.19 -1.92 17.88
N TYR A 3 -17.87 -2.14 17.79
CA TYR A 3 -16.91 -1.05 17.75
C TYR A 3 -16.77 -0.49 16.34
N SER A 4 -16.73 0.84 16.22
CA SER A 4 -16.45 1.52 14.95
C SER A 4 -15.15 1.03 14.28
N GLU A 5 -15.12 1.08 12.95
CA GLU A 5 -13.95 0.65 12.18
C GLU A 5 -12.75 1.57 12.41
N THR A 6 -11.67 1.02 12.98
CA THR A 6 -10.42 1.76 13.13
C THR A 6 -9.69 1.89 11.79
N ARG A 7 -8.85 2.93 11.66
CA ARG A 7 -7.96 3.11 10.49
C ARG A 7 -7.03 1.91 10.26
N VAL A 8 -6.72 1.15 11.30
CA VAL A 8 -5.89 -0.05 11.21
C VAL A 8 -6.67 -1.17 10.54
N LEU A 9 -7.90 -1.41 10.99
CA LEU A 9 -8.78 -2.44 10.46
C LEU A 9 -9.13 -2.20 8.98
N LYS A 10 -9.48 -0.96 8.61
CA LYS A 10 -9.78 -0.59 7.21
C LYS A 10 -8.63 -0.93 6.27
N PHE A 11 -7.41 -0.65 6.69
CA PHE A 11 -6.22 -0.96 5.89
C PHE A 11 -5.93 -2.45 5.83
N ALA A 12 -6.09 -3.20 6.94
CA ALA A 12 -5.90 -4.64 6.94
C ALA A 12 -6.84 -5.30 5.92
N ARG A 13 -8.13 -4.93 5.96
CA ARG A 13 -9.16 -5.37 4.99
C ARG A 13 -8.79 -4.99 3.56
N ALA A 14 -8.38 -3.74 3.33
CA ALA A 14 -7.99 -3.27 2.00
C ALA A 14 -6.76 -4.01 1.46
N ALA A 15 -5.70 -4.15 2.27
CA ALA A 15 -4.48 -4.84 1.89
C ALA A 15 -4.77 -6.30 1.55
N TYR A 16 -5.48 -7.00 2.44
CA TYR A 16 -5.81 -8.41 2.23
C TYR A 16 -6.72 -8.61 1.02
N GLY A 17 -7.73 -7.77 0.84
CA GLY A 17 -8.63 -7.82 -0.32
C GLY A 17 -7.92 -7.55 -1.65
N ILE A 18 -6.94 -6.65 -1.71
CA ILE A 18 -6.14 -6.44 -2.93
C ILE A 18 -5.25 -7.66 -3.21
N VAL A 19 -4.62 -8.22 -2.17
CA VAL A 19 -3.73 -9.38 -2.34
C VAL A 19 -4.52 -10.62 -2.77
N LYS A 20 -5.71 -10.86 -2.21
CA LYS A 20 -6.61 -11.94 -2.65
C LYS A 20 -7.01 -11.82 -4.13
N ARG A 21 -7.22 -10.60 -4.61
CA ARG A 21 -7.55 -10.31 -6.02
C ARG A 21 -6.34 -10.35 -6.96
N SER A 22 -5.12 -10.38 -6.41
CA SER A 22 -3.90 -10.44 -7.21
C SER A 22 -3.65 -11.86 -7.76
N SER A 23 -2.83 -11.97 -8.79
CA SER A 23 -2.45 -13.25 -9.42
C SER A 23 -1.55 -14.16 -8.55
N ILE A 24 -1.42 -13.88 -7.25
CA ILE A 24 -0.62 -14.65 -6.32
C ILE A 24 -1.39 -15.91 -5.93
N LYS A 25 -0.76 -17.08 -6.06
CA LYS A 25 -1.35 -18.33 -5.56
C LYS A 25 -1.37 -18.32 -4.02
N PRO A 26 -2.44 -18.83 -3.38
CA PRO A 26 -2.53 -18.87 -1.91
C PRO A 26 -1.42 -19.72 -1.28
N TYR A 27 -0.94 -20.74 -1.98
CA TYR A 27 0.17 -21.61 -1.56
C TYR A 27 1.23 -21.70 -2.66
N SER A 28 2.49 -21.93 -2.29
CA SER A 28 3.59 -21.93 -3.27
C SER A 28 3.63 -23.21 -4.09
N SER A 29 3.23 -24.33 -3.50
CA SER A 29 3.17 -25.63 -4.13
C SER A 29 2.10 -26.49 -3.46
N LYS A 30 1.79 -27.66 -4.01
CA LYS A 30 0.87 -28.63 -3.41
C LYS A 30 1.36 -29.13 -2.04
N TYR A 31 2.68 -29.22 -1.87
CA TYR A 31 3.36 -29.77 -0.68
C TYR A 31 3.73 -28.72 0.38
N SER A 32 3.47 -27.43 0.13
CA SER A 32 3.78 -26.40 1.14
C SER A 32 2.84 -26.52 2.35
N LYS A 33 3.36 -26.21 3.54
CA LYS A 33 2.58 -26.15 4.78
C LYS A 33 1.38 -25.20 4.58
N LYS A 34 0.17 -25.66 4.91
CA LYS A 34 -1.08 -24.93 4.68
C LYS A 34 -1.58 -24.14 5.90
N THR A 35 -0.72 -23.88 6.88
CA THR A 35 -1.08 -23.10 8.08
C THR A 35 -1.39 -21.64 7.74
N PHE A 36 -0.60 -21.04 6.85
CA PHE A 36 -0.79 -19.67 6.40
C PHE A 36 -0.77 -19.59 4.89
N THR A 37 -1.63 -18.74 4.34
CA THR A 37 -1.60 -18.40 2.92
C THR A 37 -0.52 -17.36 2.65
N GLN A 38 0.00 -17.34 1.43
CA GLN A 38 0.88 -16.26 0.96
C GLN A 38 0.19 -14.90 1.05
N HIS A 39 -1.14 -14.88 0.86
CA HIS A 39 -1.92 -13.65 0.94
C HIS A 39 -1.89 -13.05 2.34
N GLN A 40 -2.09 -13.90 3.36
CA GLN A 40 -1.98 -13.53 4.78
C GLN A 40 -0.59 -12.98 5.10
N HIS A 41 0.47 -13.69 4.70
CA HIS A 41 1.83 -13.25 4.95
C HIS A 41 2.12 -11.86 4.37
N ILE A 42 1.68 -11.61 3.14
CA ILE A 42 1.88 -10.30 2.50
C ILE A 42 1.10 -9.21 3.25
N ALA A 43 -0.15 -9.47 3.65
CA ALA A 43 -0.96 -8.50 4.38
C ALA A 43 -0.37 -8.18 5.77
N ILE A 44 0.09 -9.18 6.52
CA ILE A 44 0.79 -9.03 7.81
C ILE A 44 2.04 -8.17 7.65
N LEU A 45 2.85 -8.42 6.61
CA LEU A 45 4.06 -7.64 6.36
C LEU A 45 3.76 -6.19 5.97
N CYS A 46 2.63 -5.94 5.31
CA CYS A 46 2.17 -4.58 5.02
C CYS A 46 1.76 -3.84 6.30
N LEU A 47 1.10 -4.52 7.24
CA LEU A 47 0.79 -3.95 8.57
C LEU A 47 2.06 -3.61 9.34
N LYS A 48 3.03 -4.53 9.36
CA LYS A 48 4.36 -4.28 9.95
C LYS A 48 4.99 -3.00 9.39
N LYS A 49 5.06 -2.87 8.06
CA LYS A 49 5.69 -1.73 7.40
C LYS A 49 4.92 -0.43 7.63
N ARG A 50 3.59 -0.47 7.62
CA ARG A 50 2.75 0.70 7.89
C ARG A 50 2.96 1.23 9.32
N ASN A 51 2.93 0.33 10.29
CA ASN A 51 3.02 0.68 11.71
C ASN A 51 4.48 0.84 12.18
N LYS A 52 5.46 0.61 11.28
CA LYS A 52 6.91 0.65 11.55
C LYS A 52 7.33 -0.29 12.69
N LEU A 53 6.64 -1.40 12.85
CA LEU A 53 6.90 -2.37 13.92
C LEU A 53 8.13 -3.23 13.63
N ASN A 54 8.80 -3.64 14.70
CA ASN A 54 9.73 -4.76 14.70
C ASN A 54 8.99 -6.10 14.58
N TYR A 55 9.70 -7.21 14.35
CA TYR A 55 9.04 -8.51 14.18
C TYR A 55 8.43 -9.06 15.47
N ARG A 56 9.02 -8.76 16.63
CA ARG A 56 8.48 -9.13 17.95
C ARG A 56 7.25 -8.28 18.29
N GLU A 57 7.36 -6.96 18.11
CA GLU A 57 6.23 -6.04 18.27
C GLU A 57 5.06 -6.37 17.33
N LEU A 58 5.33 -6.91 16.15
CA LEU A 58 4.28 -7.35 15.23
C LEU A 58 3.50 -8.54 15.79
N GLU A 59 4.18 -9.49 16.43
CA GLU A 59 3.56 -10.64 17.07
C GLU A 59 2.70 -10.21 18.25
N GLU A 60 3.25 -9.38 19.14
CA GLU A 60 2.52 -8.75 20.25
C GLU A 60 1.30 -7.97 19.74
N PHE A 61 1.47 -7.17 18.70
CA PHE A 61 0.39 -6.43 18.08
C PHE A 61 -0.73 -7.35 17.57
N LEU A 62 -0.40 -8.48 16.96
CA LEU A 62 -1.41 -9.42 16.47
C LEU A 62 -2.15 -10.13 17.62
N MET A 63 -1.45 -10.47 18.70
CA MET A 63 -2.06 -11.05 19.91
C MET A 63 -3.06 -10.08 20.55
N GLU A 64 -2.71 -8.79 20.63
CA GLU A 64 -3.57 -7.74 21.21
C GLU A 64 -4.71 -7.30 20.28
N SER A 65 -4.68 -7.66 18.99
CA SER A 65 -5.63 -7.15 17.98
C SER A 65 -6.43 -8.25 17.26
N PRO A 66 -7.32 -8.97 17.97
CA PRO A 66 -8.09 -10.09 17.38
C PRO A 66 -8.95 -9.66 16.19
N ARG A 67 -9.48 -8.44 16.19
CA ARG A 67 -10.24 -7.88 15.04
C ARG A 67 -9.42 -7.80 13.76
N VAL A 68 -8.11 -7.54 13.88
CA VAL A 68 -7.19 -7.50 12.72
C VAL A 68 -6.92 -8.92 12.25
N CYS A 69 -6.73 -9.87 13.15
CA CYS A 69 -6.57 -11.27 12.79
C CYS A 69 -7.80 -11.84 12.08
N GLU A 70 -9.01 -11.52 12.57
CA GLU A 70 -10.27 -11.89 11.93
C GLU A 70 -10.37 -11.30 10.51
N ALA A 71 -10.01 -10.03 10.34
CA ALA A 71 -10.01 -9.38 9.02
C ALA A 71 -8.99 -9.99 8.03
N LEU A 72 -7.97 -10.69 8.52
CA LEU A 72 -6.98 -11.42 7.73
C LEU A 72 -7.28 -12.92 7.63
N GLU A 73 -8.37 -13.39 8.24
CA GLU A 73 -8.76 -14.79 8.32
C GLU A 73 -7.65 -15.67 8.94
N LEU A 74 -6.94 -15.16 9.94
CA LEU A 74 -5.89 -15.90 10.64
C LEU A 74 -6.49 -16.86 11.67
N ALA A 75 -6.19 -18.15 11.53
CA ALA A 75 -6.56 -19.17 12.52
C ALA A 75 -5.55 -19.24 13.69
N GLU A 76 -4.29 -18.94 13.41
CA GLU A 76 -3.18 -18.98 14.38
C GLU A 76 -2.31 -17.73 14.24
N PHE A 77 -1.52 -17.42 15.27
CA PHE A 77 -0.58 -16.31 15.24
C PHE A 77 0.78 -16.76 14.67
N PRO A 78 1.36 -16.04 13.70
CA PRO A 78 2.68 -16.37 13.19
C PRO A 78 3.78 -15.91 14.13
N ASP A 79 4.63 -16.84 14.56
CA ASP A 79 5.86 -16.55 15.30
C ASP A 79 6.75 -15.53 14.55
N PHE A 80 7.48 -14.70 15.30
CA PHE A 80 8.35 -13.66 14.73
C PHE A 80 9.36 -14.24 13.71
N THR A 81 9.87 -15.46 13.93
CA THR A 81 10.81 -16.09 12.99
C THR A 81 10.15 -16.43 11.66
N THR A 82 8.86 -16.78 11.68
CA THR A 82 8.07 -17.06 10.47
C THR A 82 7.91 -15.78 9.66
N SER A 83 7.54 -14.68 10.31
CA SER A 83 7.43 -13.37 9.67
C SER A 83 8.75 -12.90 9.04
N CYS A 84 9.89 -13.12 9.73
CA CYS A 84 11.23 -12.85 9.19
C CYS A 84 11.53 -13.63 7.90
N LYS A 85 11.25 -14.94 7.89
CA LYS A 85 11.50 -15.82 6.73
C LYS A 85 10.64 -15.41 5.53
N GLN A 86 9.36 -15.11 5.76
CA GLN A 86 8.44 -14.72 4.70
C GLN A 86 8.76 -13.32 4.13
N PHE A 87 9.27 -12.41 4.95
CA PHE A 87 9.68 -11.08 4.47
C PHE A 87 10.73 -11.17 3.37
N LYS A 88 11.78 -11.99 3.56
CA LYS A 88 12.83 -12.20 2.56
C LYS A 88 12.27 -12.68 1.20
N LYS A 89 11.14 -13.41 1.21
CA LYS A 89 10.49 -13.94 0.01
C LYS A 89 9.57 -12.92 -0.67
N PHE A 90 8.92 -12.04 0.10
CA PHE A 90 7.84 -11.19 -0.39
C PHE A 90 8.13 -9.69 -0.34
N GLU A 91 9.34 -9.28 0.03
CA GLU A 91 9.72 -7.86 0.14
C GLU A 91 9.26 -7.02 -1.05
N ARG A 92 9.56 -7.45 -2.29
CA ARG A 92 9.12 -6.75 -3.51
C ARG A 92 7.59 -6.65 -3.61
N LYS A 93 6.87 -7.71 -3.27
CA LYS A 93 5.40 -7.75 -3.36
C LYS A 93 4.76 -6.85 -2.32
N VAL A 94 5.30 -6.84 -1.10
CA VAL A 94 4.88 -5.97 0.00
C VAL A 94 5.06 -4.51 -0.41
N LEU A 95 6.21 -4.17 -1.00
CA LEU A 95 6.43 -2.84 -1.55
C LEU A 95 5.33 -2.52 -2.57
N ILE A 96 5.21 -3.27 -3.67
CA ILE A 96 4.20 -3.01 -4.72
C ILE A 96 2.79 -2.82 -4.12
N LEU A 97 2.40 -3.65 -3.14
CA LEU A 97 1.09 -3.53 -2.51
C LEU A 97 0.92 -2.21 -1.73
N LEU A 98 1.88 -1.86 -0.88
CA LEU A 98 1.85 -0.59 -0.13
C LEU A 98 1.69 0.60 -1.07
N ILE A 99 2.25 0.47 -2.25
CA ILE A 99 2.31 1.54 -3.21
C ILE A 99 0.96 1.68 -3.92
N VAL A 100 0.37 0.56 -4.36
CA VAL A 100 -1.01 0.51 -4.85
C VAL A 100 -1.98 1.08 -3.80
N LEU A 101 -1.84 0.67 -2.53
CA LEU A 101 -2.67 1.18 -1.43
C LEU A 101 -2.51 2.69 -1.26
N SER A 102 -1.27 3.20 -1.29
CA SER A 102 -1.01 4.63 -1.18
C SER A 102 -1.59 5.43 -2.35
N ALA A 103 -1.49 4.90 -3.58
CA ALA A 103 -2.05 5.53 -4.77
C ALA A 103 -3.60 5.59 -4.74
N CYS A 104 -4.26 4.64 -4.07
CA CYS A 104 -5.70 4.67 -3.83
C CYS A 104 -6.11 5.73 -2.79
N LEU A 105 -5.21 6.11 -1.88
CA LEU A 105 -5.50 7.06 -0.78
C LEU A 105 -5.21 8.52 -1.16
N LEU A 106 -4.44 8.76 -2.22
CA LEU A 106 -4.10 10.13 -2.64
C LEU A 106 -5.26 10.76 -3.43
N PRO A 107 -5.58 12.04 -3.19
CA PRO A 107 -6.58 12.75 -3.97
C PRO A 107 -6.17 12.77 -5.44
N ARG A 108 -6.97 12.12 -6.29
CA ARG A 108 -6.69 12.00 -7.72
C ARG A 108 -7.04 13.31 -8.41
N SER A 109 -6.06 14.16 -8.67
CA SER A 109 -6.21 15.37 -9.51
C SER A 109 -6.39 15.05 -11.02
N GLY A 110 -6.75 13.81 -11.37
CA GLY A 110 -6.86 13.30 -12.73
C GLY A 110 -5.54 12.93 -13.41
N LYS A 111 -4.38 13.44 -12.95
CA LYS A 111 -3.05 13.16 -13.52
C LYS A 111 -1.99 13.05 -12.41
N GLY A 112 -1.47 11.85 -12.17
CA GLY A 112 -0.42 11.60 -11.18
C GLY A 112 0.65 10.66 -11.75
N GLY A 113 1.92 10.98 -11.53
CA GLY A 113 3.04 10.11 -11.86
C GLY A 113 3.96 10.03 -10.65
N ILE A 114 4.38 8.83 -10.30
CA ILE A 114 5.35 8.57 -9.23
C ILE A 114 6.67 8.27 -9.92
N ASP A 115 7.64 9.16 -9.79
CA ASP A 115 8.99 8.95 -10.32
C ASP A 115 9.87 8.21 -9.30
N ALA A 116 11.05 7.78 -9.73
CA ALA A 116 12.01 7.11 -8.85
C ALA A 116 12.47 7.99 -7.67
N THR A 117 12.34 9.31 -7.78
CA THR A 117 12.72 10.26 -6.74
C THR A 117 11.61 10.49 -5.71
N CYS A 118 10.37 10.10 -6.02
CA CYS A 118 9.17 10.26 -5.20
C CYS A 118 8.90 11.71 -4.75
N TYR A 119 9.36 12.72 -5.51
CA TYR A 119 9.03 14.12 -5.21
C TYR A 119 7.66 14.52 -5.78
N ASP A 120 6.91 15.30 -5.01
CA ASP A 120 5.70 15.94 -5.52
C ASP A 120 6.09 16.94 -6.63
N ARG A 121 5.34 16.94 -7.74
CA ARG A 121 5.53 17.86 -8.87
C ARG A 121 5.45 19.33 -8.45
N ARG A 122 4.85 19.61 -7.30
CA ARG A 122 4.77 20.96 -6.71
C ARG A 122 6.14 21.48 -6.26
N HIS A 123 7.06 20.62 -5.82
CA HIS A 123 8.37 20.99 -5.30
C HIS A 123 9.47 20.85 -6.36
N ASN A 124 9.32 21.55 -7.49
CA ASN A 124 10.31 21.54 -8.57
C ASN A 124 11.15 22.83 -8.62
N SER A 125 12.48 22.68 -8.71
CA SER A 125 13.41 23.80 -8.86
C SER A 125 13.15 24.56 -10.16
N LYS A 126 13.42 25.88 -10.19
CA LYS A 126 13.25 26.70 -11.42
C LYS A 126 14.07 26.16 -12.60
N HIS A 127 15.29 25.69 -12.32
CA HIS A 127 16.18 25.11 -13.33
C HIS A 127 15.61 23.82 -13.94
N TYR A 128 15.10 22.90 -13.13
CA TYR A 128 14.54 21.62 -13.61
C TYR A 128 13.32 21.83 -14.52
N VAL A 129 12.40 22.70 -14.11
CA VAL A 129 11.21 23.08 -14.89
C VAL A 129 11.61 23.65 -16.26
N LYS A 130 12.59 24.57 -16.30
CA LYS A 130 13.08 25.18 -17.55
C LYS A 130 13.71 24.14 -18.48
N ARG A 131 14.47 23.19 -17.93
CA ARG A 131 15.16 22.17 -18.73
C ARG A 131 14.22 21.13 -19.33
N CYS A 132 13.18 20.73 -18.59
CA CYS A 132 12.19 19.75 -19.04
C CYS A 132 11.02 20.34 -19.83
N GLY A 133 10.97 21.67 -20.01
CA GLY A 133 9.88 22.34 -20.74
C GLY A 133 8.51 22.22 -20.05
N ILE A 134 8.48 22.02 -18.74
CA ILE A 134 7.24 21.83 -17.98
C ILE A 134 6.71 23.21 -17.58
N ALA A 135 5.45 23.53 -17.88
CA ALA A 135 4.83 24.74 -17.34
C ALA A 135 4.61 24.56 -15.81
N LYS A 136 5.11 25.50 -14.98
CA LYS A 136 4.71 25.53 -13.57
C LYS A 136 3.22 25.84 -13.53
N HIS A 137 2.40 24.88 -13.12
CA HIS A 137 1.06 25.19 -12.63
C HIS A 137 1.23 25.94 -11.31
N SER A 138 1.41 27.26 -11.40
CA SER A 138 1.15 28.16 -10.29
C SER A 138 -0.35 28.04 -9.99
N SER A 139 -0.66 27.44 -8.84
CA SER A 139 -1.93 27.64 -8.10
C SER A 139 -3.19 27.74 -8.96
N VAL A 140 -3.90 26.62 -9.14
CA VAL A 140 -5.33 26.52 -9.51
C VAL A 140 -5.81 27.60 -10.48
N LYS A 141 -5.64 27.39 -11.79
CA LYS A 141 -6.47 28.05 -12.81
C LYS A 141 -6.72 27.07 -13.96
N GLU A 142 -8.01 26.87 -14.24
CA GLU A 142 -8.64 26.27 -15.42
C GLU A 142 -8.05 24.99 -16.01
N TYR A 143 -8.84 23.93 -15.95
CA TYR A 143 -8.64 22.73 -16.77
C TYR A 143 -8.94 23.05 -18.23
N ASP A 144 -7.88 23.31 -19.00
CA ASP A 144 -7.98 23.34 -20.46
C ASP A 144 -8.23 21.93 -21.02
N ARG A 145 -9.27 21.86 -21.87
CA ARG A 145 -9.84 20.67 -22.51
C ARG A 145 -9.04 20.28 -23.73
N SER A 146 -7.83 19.76 -23.56
CA SER A 146 -7.05 19.37 -24.74
C SER A 146 -5.94 18.35 -24.46
N PHE A 147 -6.21 17.29 -23.70
CA PHE A 147 -5.33 16.11 -23.74
C PHE A 147 -6.13 14.82 -23.65
N ARG A 148 -6.00 14.01 -24.70
CA ARG A 148 -6.66 12.71 -24.89
C ARG A 148 -6.70 11.93 -23.58
N THR A 149 -7.92 11.74 -23.08
CA THR A 149 -8.27 10.83 -22.00
C THR A 149 -7.90 9.42 -22.42
N VAL A 150 -6.86 8.85 -21.81
CA VAL A 150 -6.77 7.39 -21.76
C VAL A 150 -7.60 6.97 -20.56
N ASN A 151 -8.82 6.53 -20.82
CA ASN A 151 -9.70 5.94 -19.81
C ASN A 151 -8.96 4.75 -19.18
N LEU A 152 -8.58 4.90 -17.91
CA LEU A 152 -8.05 3.82 -17.08
C LEU A 152 -9.19 3.13 -16.30
N GLU A 153 -10.38 3.05 -16.90
CA GLU A 153 -11.45 2.15 -16.46
C GLU A 153 -11.15 0.69 -16.81
N GLU A 154 -10.19 0.44 -17.71
CA GLU A 154 -9.73 -0.90 -17.99
C GLU A 154 -8.68 -1.35 -16.97
N ARG A 155 -9.15 -2.20 -16.05
CA ARG A 155 -8.32 -3.09 -15.22
C ARG A 155 -7.10 -3.59 -16.00
N LYS A 156 -5.89 -3.26 -15.54
CA LYS A 156 -4.70 -4.10 -15.63
C LYS A 156 -3.68 -3.63 -14.61
N HIS A 157 -3.28 -4.56 -13.74
CA HIS A 157 -2.20 -4.39 -12.78
C HIS A 157 -0.95 -3.88 -13.48
N THR A 158 -0.52 -2.65 -13.23
CA THR A 158 0.82 -2.18 -13.59
C THR A 158 1.44 -1.48 -12.39
N GLY A 159 2.64 -1.98 -12.06
CA GLY A 159 3.33 -1.72 -10.80
C GLY A 159 3.57 -0.24 -10.57
N ILE A 160 3.35 0.16 -9.33
CA ILE A 160 3.74 1.48 -8.84
C ILE A 160 4.76 1.19 -7.73
N LEU A 161 5.90 1.89 -7.74
CA LEU A 161 6.92 1.84 -6.69
C LEU A 161 6.96 3.19 -5.93
N CYS A 162 6.64 3.24 -4.64
CA CYS A 162 6.63 4.39 -3.74
C CYS A 162 7.34 4.04 -2.42
N SER A 163 8.16 4.98 -1.96
CA SER A 163 8.96 4.89 -0.74
C SER A 163 8.16 5.32 0.50
N THR A 164 8.52 4.71 1.63
CA THR A 164 7.78 4.65 2.91
C THR A 164 7.77 5.92 3.75
N LYS A 165 8.43 7.02 3.33
CA LYS A 165 8.60 8.21 4.18
C LYS A 165 7.39 9.14 4.24
N THR A 166 6.53 9.16 3.23
CA THR A 166 5.38 10.07 3.16
C THR A 166 4.03 9.42 3.53
N ILE A 167 4.00 8.09 3.69
CA ILE A 167 2.76 7.34 3.97
C ILE A 167 2.20 7.67 5.38
N CYS A 168 3.05 8.04 6.33
CA CYS A 168 2.63 8.29 7.71
C CYS A 168 1.91 9.63 7.92
N THR A 169 2.16 10.66 7.09
CA THR A 169 1.63 12.01 7.33
C THR A 169 0.26 12.23 6.68
N CYS A 170 -0.01 11.62 5.52
CA CYS A 170 -1.28 11.81 4.81
C CYS A 170 -2.45 11.04 5.45
N ALA A 171 -2.20 9.89 6.10
CA ALA A 171 -3.22 9.12 6.80
C ALA A 171 -3.70 9.76 8.12
N ALA A 172 -3.00 10.80 8.59
CA ALA A 172 -3.35 11.53 9.81
C ALA A 172 -4.42 12.62 9.58
N ASN A 173 -4.56 13.13 8.34
CA ASN A 173 -5.32 14.36 8.07
C ASN A 173 -6.49 14.19 7.09
N ALA A 174 -6.87 12.97 6.73
CA ALA A 174 -8.11 12.73 6.00
C ALA A 174 -9.30 12.91 6.97
N LYS A 175 -9.87 14.11 7.01
CA LYS A 175 -11.20 14.39 7.59
C LYS A 175 -12.28 13.59 6.82
N PRO A 176 -13.40 13.25 7.50
CA PRO A 176 -14.41 12.31 6.99
C PRO A 176 -14.99 12.70 5.63
#